data_AF-A0A7W1II11-F1
#
_entry.id   AF-A0A7W1II11-F1
#
_cell.length_a   1.000
_cell.length_b   1.000
_cell.length_c   1.000
_cell.angle_alpha   90.00
_cell.angle_beta   90.00
_cell.angle_gamma   90.00
#
_symmetry.space_group_name_H-M   'P 1'
#
loop_
_entity.id
_entity.type
_entity.pdbx_description
1 polymer ?
#
loop_
_entity_poly.entity_id
_entity_poly.type
_entity_poly.pdbx_seq_one_letter_code
_entity_poly.pdbx_strand_id
1 'polypeptide(L)'
;LWEEIPVVNYITPGPEFRNNQETMLREMIRQHRNHPSVIMWGIMNEVFLWGPAGARIGRQNDTAYTHKVRDFAARMDSVARTEDPSRVTTMAMHMNGDYDSSGVARVTQVMGLNIYNGWYSGAYTELGTALDRRHTRYPEQVLFLSEYGAEDDYRVNSLEPERFDFSGSWFRRYHEAYLAQINARPWLSGSAIWSEFDFSQPETGGSIPYMNQKGMLTWDRTPKDAYYLYKANWNPQAMAYIASRGWTRRIGTGDRPAPQPVDVYSNLARVELFLNGASLGAVTPDSVRRASWQVPFVPGDNLLEVRGEQNGTRVSDRLTVSYRFQPARLADSAVPFRELGVNVGGKAQVADARSLWIGDQPYTPGSFGYVGGTPTLFDRELAITGSDETPLYFTYQRGLSAYRLDVPDGEYDVELMFAEPTAKSGERVFGVAVNDLTVAERLDLAAAHGLARAATYTTHVRASGGAGITVRFTPITGQPILNALHVRKR
;
A
#
# COMPACT_ATOMS: atom_id res chain seq x y z
N LEU A 1 -12.19 -23.37 -7.50
CA LEU A 1 -10.73 -23.26 -7.32
C LEU A 1 -10.07 -23.31 -8.69
N TRP A 2 -9.19 -22.35 -8.92
CA TRP A 2 -8.08 -22.44 -9.87
C TRP A 2 -6.91 -23.03 -9.09
N GLU A 3 -6.29 -24.09 -9.59
CA GLU A 3 -5.06 -24.64 -9.01
C GLU A 3 -3.97 -24.73 -10.08
N GLU A 4 -2.72 -24.39 -9.76
CA GLU A 4 -1.63 -24.27 -10.74
C GLU A 4 -0.28 -24.81 -10.27
N ILE A 5 0.56 -25.15 -11.24
CA ILE A 5 1.98 -25.44 -11.04
C ILE A 5 2.82 -24.14 -11.11
N PRO A 6 3.98 -24.06 -10.43
CA PRO A 6 4.74 -22.82 -10.28
C PRO A 6 5.67 -22.53 -11.48
N VAL A 7 5.10 -22.45 -12.68
CA VAL A 7 5.84 -22.03 -13.88
C VAL A 7 5.72 -20.51 -14.03
N VAL A 8 6.67 -19.77 -13.46
CA VAL A 8 6.59 -18.32 -13.26
C VAL A 8 7.75 -17.58 -13.92
N ASN A 9 7.49 -16.38 -14.47
CA ASN A 9 8.51 -15.48 -15.02
C ASN A 9 9.35 -16.11 -16.17
N TYR A 10 10.64 -15.78 -16.27
CA TYR A 10 11.50 -16.34 -17.30
C TYR A 10 11.70 -17.85 -17.09
N ILE A 11 11.41 -18.66 -18.11
CA ILE A 11 11.52 -20.12 -18.04
C ILE A 11 12.64 -20.64 -18.94
N THR A 12 13.14 -21.84 -18.66
CA THR A 12 14.16 -22.51 -19.50
C THR A 12 13.55 -23.78 -20.11
N PRO A 13 12.75 -23.69 -21.19
CA PRO A 13 11.91 -24.79 -21.69
C PRO A 13 12.69 -25.89 -22.43
N GLY A 14 13.87 -26.27 -21.94
CA GLY A 14 14.63 -27.43 -22.37
C GLY A 14 14.02 -28.75 -21.89
N PRO A 15 14.50 -29.90 -22.40
CA PRO A 15 13.89 -31.21 -22.14
C PRO A 15 13.69 -31.54 -20.66
N GLU A 16 14.68 -31.29 -19.81
CA GLU A 16 14.61 -31.60 -18.37
C GLU A 16 13.56 -30.75 -17.66
N PHE A 17 13.58 -29.43 -17.87
CA PHE A 17 12.56 -28.51 -17.33
C PHE A 17 11.17 -28.96 -17.76
N ARG A 18 10.96 -29.23 -19.06
CA ARG A 18 9.67 -29.66 -19.58
C ARG A 18 9.19 -30.96 -18.95
N ASN A 19 10.06 -31.98 -18.88
CA ASN A 19 9.71 -33.27 -18.28
C ASN A 19 9.32 -33.12 -16.81
N ASN A 20 10.01 -32.26 -16.07
CA ASN A 20 9.67 -31.98 -14.68
C ASN A 20 8.30 -31.27 -14.57
N GLN A 21 8.05 -30.24 -15.39
CA GLN A 21 6.76 -29.54 -15.35
C GLN A 21 5.58 -30.42 -15.80
N GLU A 22 5.77 -31.29 -16.81
CA GLU A 22 4.76 -32.28 -17.19
C GLU A 22 4.47 -33.26 -16.04
N THR A 23 5.50 -33.69 -15.31
CA THR A 23 5.35 -34.55 -14.14
C THR A 23 4.54 -33.85 -13.05
N MET A 24 4.93 -32.63 -12.68
CA MET A 24 4.22 -31.84 -11.66
C MET A 24 2.75 -31.58 -12.04
N LEU A 25 2.47 -31.28 -13.32
CA LEU A 25 1.11 -31.07 -13.79
C LEU A 25 0.27 -32.35 -13.68
N ARG A 26 0.81 -33.50 -14.10
CA ARG A 26 0.12 -34.79 -13.98
C ARG A 26 -0.10 -35.17 -12.52
N GLU A 27 0.89 -34.92 -11.65
CA GLU A 27 0.80 -35.18 -10.22
C GLU A 27 -0.31 -34.34 -9.59
N MET A 28 -0.30 -33.01 -9.79
CA MET A 28 -1.34 -32.10 -9.29
C MET A 28 -2.73 -32.57 -9.74
N ILE A 29 -2.93 -32.80 -11.04
CA ILE A 29 -4.23 -33.22 -11.57
C ILE A 29 -4.64 -34.58 -11.00
N ARG A 30 -3.78 -35.59 -10.99
CA ARG A 30 -4.15 -36.93 -10.52
C ARG A 30 -4.41 -36.98 -9.02
N GLN A 31 -3.68 -36.20 -8.23
CA GLN A 31 -3.89 -36.10 -6.78
C GLN A 31 -5.20 -35.37 -6.48
N HIS A 32 -5.54 -34.33 -7.23
CA HIS A 32 -6.64 -33.43 -6.89
C HIS A 32 -7.90 -33.54 -7.80
N ARG A 33 -7.90 -34.41 -8.83
CA ARG A 33 -9.02 -34.60 -9.78
C ARG A 33 -10.37 -34.92 -9.15
N ASN A 34 -10.37 -35.54 -7.96
CA ASN A 34 -11.61 -35.91 -7.27
C ASN A 34 -12.18 -34.77 -6.41
N HIS A 35 -11.56 -33.59 -6.43
CA HIS A 35 -12.10 -32.40 -5.78
C HIS A 35 -13.03 -31.63 -6.72
N PRO A 36 -14.37 -31.68 -6.53
CA PRO A 36 -15.30 -30.92 -7.36
C PRO A 36 -15.15 -29.39 -7.17
N SER A 37 -14.46 -28.96 -6.11
CA SER A 37 -14.11 -27.56 -5.89
C SER A 37 -13.08 -27.05 -6.90
N VAL A 38 -12.25 -27.91 -7.48
CA VAL A 38 -11.33 -27.53 -8.57
C VAL A 38 -12.11 -27.49 -9.88
N ILE A 39 -11.99 -26.39 -10.61
CA ILE A 39 -12.69 -26.18 -11.89
C ILE A 39 -11.75 -25.73 -13.02
N MET A 40 -10.55 -25.26 -12.68
CA MET A 40 -9.55 -24.77 -13.62
C MET A 40 -8.15 -25.29 -13.24
N TRP A 41 -7.40 -25.74 -14.24
CA TRP A 41 -5.99 -26.11 -14.11
C TRP A 41 -5.09 -25.04 -14.74
N GLY A 42 -4.28 -24.38 -13.93
CA GLY A 42 -3.33 -23.36 -14.33
C GLY A 42 -2.00 -23.96 -14.77
N ILE A 43 -1.48 -23.50 -15.91
CA ILE A 43 -0.22 -24.03 -16.47
C ILE A 43 0.99 -23.11 -16.27
N MET A 44 0.79 -21.79 -16.18
CA MET A 44 1.86 -20.78 -16.07
C MET A 44 1.36 -19.46 -15.48
N ASN A 45 2.29 -18.64 -14.96
CA ASN A 45 2.05 -17.28 -14.46
C ASN A 45 3.12 -16.29 -14.96
N GLU A 46 2.72 -15.18 -15.55
CA GLU A 46 3.59 -14.02 -15.88
C GLU A 46 4.90 -14.34 -16.66
N VAL A 47 4.89 -15.36 -17.53
CA VAL A 47 6.13 -15.93 -18.13
C VAL A 47 6.99 -15.02 -19.05
N PHE A 48 6.56 -13.79 -19.28
CA PHE A 48 7.33 -12.77 -20.02
C PHE A 48 7.71 -11.57 -19.17
N LEU A 49 7.41 -11.58 -17.86
CA LEU A 49 7.67 -10.42 -16.99
C LEU A 49 9.17 -10.20 -16.79
N TRP A 50 9.97 -11.28 -16.80
CA TRP A 50 11.42 -11.23 -16.56
C TRP A 50 12.20 -11.71 -17.78
N GLY A 51 13.42 -11.18 -17.91
CA GLY A 51 14.40 -11.61 -18.90
C GLY A 51 15.41 -12.63 -18.35
N PRO A 52 16.30 -13.16 -19.22
CA PRO A 52 17.30 -14.16 -18.84
C PRO A 52 18.32 -13.68 -17.79
N ALA A 53 18.44 -12.36 -17.59
CA ALA A 53 19.30 -11.77 -16.58
C ALA A 53 18.67 -11.70 -15.18
N GLY A 54 17.46 -12.24 -14.98
CA GLY A 54 16.77 -12.19 -13.69
C GLY A 54 16.25 -10.80 -13.33
N ALA A 55 15.85 -10.00 -14.33
CA ALA A 55 15.31 -8.65 -14.12
C ALA A 55 14.00 -8.47 -14.91
N ARG A 56 13.13 -7.59 -14.40
CA ARG A 56 11.89 -7.22 -15.10
C ARG A 56 12.18 -6.57 -16.45
N ILE A 57 11.41 -6.94 -17.47
CA ILE A 57 11.52 -6.40 -18.82
C ILE A 57 10.17 -5.86 -19.28
N GLY A 58 10.20 -4.78 -20.06
CA GLY A 58 8.99 -4.26 -20.70
C GLY A 58 8.64 -4.96 -22.02
N ARG A 59 9.60 -5.67 -22.61
CA ARG A 59 9.44 -6.40 -23.88
C ARG A 59 10.40 -7.57 -23.99
N GLN A 60 9.90 -8.70 -24.46
CA GLN A 60 10.66 -9.87 -24.83
C GLN A 60 11.08 -9.79 -26.30
N ASN A 61 12.34 -9.43 -26.55
CA ASN A 61 12.86 -9.25 -27.91
C ASN A 61 13.33 -10.55 -28.57
N ASP A 62 13.50 -11.64 -27.82
CA ASP A 62 13.86 -12.94 -28.37
C ASP A 62 12.62 -13.68 -28.88
N THR A 63 12.34 -13.53 -30.18
CA THR A 63 11.20 -14.20 -30.83
C THR A 63 11.32 -15.72 -30.80
N ALA A 64 12.54 -16.26 -30.91
CA ALA A 64 12.76 -17.70 -30.82
C ALA A 64 12.42 -18.23 -29.42
N TYR A 65 12.76 -17.48 -28.37
CA TYR A 65 12.33 -17.76 -27.00
C TYR A 65 10.80 -17.72 -26.88
N THR A 66 10.14 -16.66 -27.36
CA THR A 66 8.66 -16.57 -27.26
C THR A 66 7.95 -17.74 -27.96
N HIS A 67 8.46 -18.20 -29.11
CA HIS A 67 7.94 -19.40 -29.78
C HIS A 67 8.16 -20.67 -28.96
N LYS A 68 9.33 -20.84 -28.33
CA LYS A 68 9.57 -21.97 -27.42
C LYS A 68 8.60 -21.96 -26.23
N VAL A 69 8.31 -20.78 -25.67
CA VAL A 69 7.33 -20.63 -24.59
C VAL A 69 5.91 -20.97 -25.07
N ARG A 70 5.52 -20.55 -26.27
CA ARG A 70 4.24 -20.94 -26.88
C ARG A 70 4.13 -22.45 -27.06
N ASP A 71 5.16 -23.09 -27.62
CA ASP A 71 5.15 -24.53 -27.86
C ASP A 71 5.13 -25.31 -26.53
N PHE A 72 5.83 -24.81 -25.52
CA PHE A 72 5.73 -25.32 -24.15
C PHE A 72 4.31 -25.18 -23.59
N ALA A 73 3.70 -23.99 -23.68
CA ALA A 73 2.34 -23.75 -23.21
C ALA A 73 1.33 -24.70 -23.89
N ALA A 74 1.41 -24.85 -25.21
CA ALA A 74 0.52 -25.74 -25.97
C ALA A 74 0.69 -27.21 -25.56
N ARG A 75 1.93 -27.62 -25.24
CA ARG A 75 2.21 -28.95 -24.70
C ARG A 75 1.58 -29.14 -23.32
N MET A 76 1.76 -28.18 -22.40
CA MET A 76 1.19 -28.25 -21.05
C MET A 76 -0.34 -28.25 -21.08
N ASP A 77 -0.96 -27.42 -21.92
CA ASP A 77 -2.41 -27.44 -22.16
C ASP A 77 -2.89 -28.82 -22.63
N SER A 78 -2.22 -29.39 -23.63
CA SER A 78 -2.54 -30.74 -24.14
C SER A 78 -2.41 -31.81 -23.06
N VAL A 79 -1.40 -31.74 -22.20
CA VAL A 79 -1.23 -32.66 -21.06
C VAL A 79 -2.39 -32.53 -20.08
N ALA A 80 -2.71 -31.31 -19.64
CA ALA A 80 -3.80 -31.06 -18.70
C ALA A 80 -5.14 -31.60 -19.24
N ARG A 81 -5.46 -31.28 -20.49
CA ARG A 81 -6.70 -31.71 -21.15
C ARG A 81 -6.79 -33.21 -21.38
N THR A 82 -5.64 -33.88 -21.52
CA THR A 82 -5.59 -35.35 -21.65
C THR A 82 -5.80 -36.02 -20.29
N GLU A 83 -5.17 -35.49 -19.23
CA GLU A 83 -5.32 -36.01 -17.87
C GLU A 83 -6.72 -35.77 -17.29
N ASP A 84 -7.33 -34.63 -17.62
CA ASP A 84 -8.66 -34.26 -17.14
C ASP A 84 -9.44 -33.44 -18.19
N PRO A 85 -10.17 -34.10 -19.10
CA PRO A 85 -11.03 -33.42 -20.07
C PRO A 85 -12.29 -32.81 -19.46
N SER A 86 -12.56 -33.01 -18.16
CA SER A 86 -13.77 -32.50 -17.48
C SER A 86 -13.62 -31.08 -16.93
N ARG A 87 -12.40 -30.52 -16.94
CA ARG A 87 -12.06 -29.18 -16.45
C ARG A 87 -11.36 -28.36 -17.53
N VAL A 88 -11.35 -27.05 -17.35
CA VAL A 88 -10.75 -26.13 -18.32
C VAL A 88 -9.32 -25.78 -17.92
N THR A 89 -8.50 -25.43 -18.90
CA THR A 89 -7.15 -24.91 -18.69
C THR A 89 -7.12 -23.39 -18.61
N THR A 90 -6.17 -22.87 -17.83
CA THR A 90 -5.96 -21.44 -17.70
C THR A 90 -4.48 -21.07 -17.50
N MET A 91 -4.18 -19.79 -17.58
CA MET A 91 -2.85 -19.20 -17.43
C MET A 91 -2.99 -17.73 -17.06
N ALA A 92 -2.19 -17.28 -16.10
CA ALA A 92 -2.15 -15.89 -15.66
C ALA A 92 -1.10 -15.08 -16.43
N MET A 93 -1.48 -13.89 -16.90
CA MET A 93 -0.65 -13.02 -17.72
C MET A 93 -0.64 -11.60 -17.14
N HIS A 94 0.55 -11.01 -17.02
CA HIS A 94 0.66 -9.57 -16.76
C HIS A 94 0.30 -8.78 -18.04
N MET A 95 -0.02 -7.49 -17.87
CA MET A 95 -0.42 -6.61 -18.96
C MET A 95 0.72 -6.32 -19.95
N ASN A 96 0.91 -7.20 -20.94
CA ASN A 96 1.95 -7.07 -21.96
C ASN A 96 1.48 -7.60 -23.34
N GLY A 97 1.84 -6.89 -24.40
CA GLY A 97 1.52 -7.27 -25.79
C GLY A 97 2.27 -8.50 -26.31
N ASP A 98 3.34 -8.92 -25.63
CA ASP A 98 4.15 -10.10 -26.03
C ASP A 98 3.35 -11.40 -25.99
N TYR A 99 2.34 -11.50 -25.11
CA TYR A 99 1.44 -12.66 -25.09
C TYR A 99 0.60 -12.78 -26.37
N ASP A 100 0.15 -11.65 -26.92
CA ASP A 100 -0.61 -11.64 -28.17
C ASP A 100 0.29 -11.91 -29.38
N SER A 101 1.46 -11.23 -29.45
CA SER A 101 2.36 -11.33 -30.59
C SER A 101 2.99 -12.72 -30.74
N SER A 102 3.26 -13.39 -29.61
CA SER A 102 3.75 -14.77 -29.58
C SER A 102 2.66 -15.83 -29.82
N GLY A 103 1.39 -15.45 -29.70
CA GLY A 103 0.24 -16.37 -29.74
C GLY A 103 -0.01 -17.13 -28.44
N VAL A 104 0.82 -16.93 -27.40
CA VAL A 104 0.67 -17.55 -26.07
C VAL A 104 -0.69 -17.21 -25.44
N ALA A 105 -1.22 -16.01 -25.68
CA ALA A 105 -2.52 -15.57 -25.17
C ALA A 105 -3.73 -16.44 -25.58
N ARG A 106 -3.57 -17.28 -26.61
CA ARG A 106 -4.66 -18.08 -27.21
C ARG A 106 -4.56 -19.58 -26.91
N VAL A 107 -3.61 -20.00 -26.07
CA VAL A 107 -3.36 -21.41 -25.81
C VAL A 107 -4.42 -22.02 -24.90
N THR A 108 -4.70 -21.39 -23.75
CA THR A 108 -5.60 -21.92 -22.74
C THR A 108 -7.05 -21.49 -22.97
N GLN A 109 -8.01 -22.25 -22.43
CA GLN A 109 -9.45 -21.98 -22.60
C GLN A 109 -9.91 -20.72 -21.87
N VAL A 110 -9.28 -20.39 -20.73
CA VAL A 110 -9.53 -19.16 -19.96
C VAL A 110 -8.24 -18.36 -19.85
N MET A 111 -8.30 -17.06 -20.13
CA MET A 111 -7.19 -16.12 -19.96
C MET A 111 -7.28 -15.45 -18.58
N GLY A 112 -6.29 -15.70 -17.73
CA GLY A 112 -6.06 -14.92 -16.53
C GLY A 112 -5.29 -13.63 -16.82
N LEU A 113 -5.74 -12.53 -16.24
CA LEU A 113 -5.07 -11.24 -16.30
C LEU A 113 -4.69 -10.76 -14.89
N ASN A 114 -3.41 -10.43 -14.71
CA ASN A 114 -2.90 -9.77 -13.51
C ASN A 114 -2.85 -8.27 -13.78
N ILE A 115 -3.71 -7.49 -13.10
CA ILE A 115 -3.88 -6.05 -13.39
C ILE A 115 -3.74 -5.21 -12.14
N TYR A 116 -2.68 -4.39 -12.13
CA TYR A 116 -2.29 -3.54 -11.01
C TYR A 116 -2.36 -2.03 -11.35
N ASN A 117 -3.34 -1.62 -12.16
CA ASN A 117 -3.64 -0.20 -12.41
C ASN A 117 -3.93 0.53 -11.09
N GLY A 118 -3.30 1.68 -10.84
CA GLY A 118 -3.30 2.37 -9.55
C GLY A 118 -2.33 1.78 -8.52
N TRP A 119 -1.61 0.72 -8.82
CA TRP A 119 -0.46 0.32 -8.02
C TRP A 119 0.80 0.42 -8.87
N TYR A 120 1.14 -0.58 -9.69
CA TYR A 120 2.38 -0.54 -10.49
C TYR A 120 2.30 0.31 -11.77
N SER A 121 1.11 0.68 -12.22
CA SER A 121 0.93 1.50 -13.44
C SER A 121 -0.38 2.29 -13.35
N GLY A 122 -0.55 3.34 -14.16
CA GLY A 122 -1.83 4.03 -14.33
C GLY A 122 -2.54 4.47 -13.02
N ALA A 123 -3.87 4.58 -13.10
CA ALA A 123 -4.76 4.86 -11.98
C ALA A 123 -5.74 3.71 -11.72
N TYR A 124 -6.18 3.49 -10.47
CA TYR A 124 -7.07 2.36 -10.14
C TYR A 124 -8.46 2.49 -10.79
N THR A 125 -8.82 3.65 -11.30
CA THR A 125 -10.03 3.93 -12.09
C THR A 125 -9.94 3.45 -13.54
N GLU A 126 -8.80 2.90 -13.97
CA GLU A 126 -8.55 2.50 -15.37
C GLU A 126 -8.71 1.01 -15.64
N LEU A 127 -8.88 0.17 -14.60
CA LEU A 127 -9.09 -1.28 -14.73
C LEU A 127 -10.16 -1.59 -15.78
N GLY A 128 -11.30 -0.92 -15.66
CA GLY A 128 -12.45 -1.16 -16.49
C GLY A 128 -12.17 -0.86 -17.96
N THR A 129 -11.50 0.26 -18.24
CA THR A 129 -11.06 0.62 -19.59
C THR A 129 -10.10 -0.42 -20.16
N ALA A 130 -9.18 -0.94 -19.36
CA ALA A 130 -8.24 -1.98 -19.79
C ALA A 130 -8.98 -3.29 -20.15
N LEU A 131 -9.92 -3.71 -19.31
CA LEU A 131 -10.75 -4.89 -19.53
C LEU A 131 -11.67 -4.74 -20.76
N ASP A 132 -12.35 -3.60 -20.92
CA ASP A 132 -13.26 -3.35 -22.05
C ASP A 132 -12.54 -3.35 -23.39
N ARG A 133 -11.34 -2.76 -23.45
CA ARG A 133 -10.49 -2.77 -24.64
C ARG A 133 -10.10 -4.20 -25.04
N ARG A 134 -9.77 -5.06 -24.07
CA ARG A 134 -9.46 -6.47 -24.33
C ARG A 134 -10.69 -7.21 -24.85
N HIS A 135 -11.81 -7.09 -24.13
CA HIS A 135 -13.04 -7.79 -24.47
C HIS A 135 -13.59 -7.37 -25.85
N THR A 136 -13.50 -6.09 -26.20
CA THR A 136 -13.90 -5.59 -27.54
C THR A 136 -13.02 -6.16 -28.64
N ARG A 137 -11.71 -6.30 -28.39
CA ARG A 137 -10.75 -6.79 -29.38
C ARG A 137 -10.83 -8.31 -29.60
N TYR A 138 -11.14 -9.06 -28.55
CA TYR A 138 -11.22 -10.52 -28.56
C TYR A 138 -12.48 -10.99 -27.79
N PRO A 139 -13.68 -10.79 -28.34
CA PRO A 139 -14.94 -11.09 -27.66
C PRO A 139 -15.14 -12.57 -27.36
N GLU A 140 -14.45 -13.46 -28.08
CA GLU A 140 -14.45 -14.91 -27.87
C GLU A 140 -13.63 -15.35 -26.65
N GLN A 141 -12.75 -14.48 -26.15
CA GLN A 141 -11.82 -14.84 -25.08
C GLN A 141 -12.51 -14.75 -23.72
N VAL A 142 -12.51 -15.85 -22.97
CA VAL A 142 -13.00 -15.87 -21.59
C VAL A 142 -11.94 -15.22 -20.69
N LEU A 143 -12.28 -14.06 -20.14
CA LEU A 143 -11.38 -13.29 -19.27
C LEU A 143 -11.66 -13.59 -17.80
N PHE A 144 -10.60 -13.82 -17.03
CA PHE A 144 -10.61 -13.93 -15.58
C PHE A 144 -9.59 -12.94 -15.01
N LEU A 145 -9.96 -12.11 -14.04
CA LEU A 145 -9.00 -11.23 -13.38
C LEU A 145 -8.26 -12.03 -12.31
N SER A 146 -7.11 -12.61 -12.66
CA SER A 146 -6.39 -13.57 -11.81
C SER A 146 -5.66 -12.92 -10.63
N GLU A 147 -5.24 -11.65 -10.78
CA GLU A 147 -4.65 -10.90 -9.68
C GLU A 147 -5.01 -9.42 -9.75
N TYR A 148 -5.27 -8.85 -8.57
CA TYR A 148 -5.32 -7.41 -8.33
C TYR A 148 -5.18 -7.12 -6.83
N GLY A 149 -4.51 -6.03 -6.49
CA GLY A 149 -4.27 -5.62 -5.11
C GLY A 149 -3.35 -4.41 -5.00
N ALA A 150 -3.39 -3.76 -3.85
CA ALA A 150 -2.44 -2.73 -3.44
C ALA A 150 -1.89 -3.08 -2.05
N GLU A 151 -0.80 -2.46 -1.62
CA GLU A 151 -0.25 -2.74 -0.28
C GLU A 151 -0.72 -1.70 0.73
N ASP A 152 -0.82 -2.14 1.99
CA ASP A 152 -1.05 -1.27 3.14
C ASP A 152 -0.18 -1.64 4.34
N ASP A 153 -0.03 -0.68 5.24
CA ASP A 153 0.56 -0.84 6.56
C ASP A 153 -0.43 -0.33 7.60
N TYR A 154 -0.71 -1.16 8.61
CA TYR A 154 -1.66 -0.83 9.69
C TYR A 154 -1.25 0.42 10.50
N ARG A 155 0.00 0.85 10.38
CA ARG A 155 0.53 2.06 11.02
C ARG A 155 0.26 3.31 10.20
N VAL A 156 -0.08 3.17 8.92
CA VAL A 156 -0.11 4.29 7.97
C VAL A 156 -1.53 4.57 7.49
N ASN A 157 -1.94 5.83 7.56
CA ASN A 157 -3.21 6.26 6.99
C ASN A 157 -3.12 7.69 6.46
N SER A 158 -4.01 8.08 5.54
CA SER A 158 -3.95 9.39 4.92
C SER A 158 -5.33 10.00 4.69
N LEU A 159 -5.41 11.32 4.88
CA LEU A 159 -6.56 12.11 4.43
C LEU A 159 -6.46 12.39 2.92
N GLU A 160 -5.25 12.37 2.37
CA GLU A 160 -4.92 12.54 0.96
C GLU A 160 -4.10 11.33 0.50
N PRO A 161 -4.73 10.16 0.30
CA PRO A 161 -3.99 8.95 -0.02
C PRO A 161 -3.30 9.07 -1.38
N GLU A 162 -2.03 8.69 -1.43
CA GLU A 162 -1.19 8.72 -2.62
C GLU A 162 -0.66 7.33 -2.97
N ARG A 163 -0.38 7.10 -4.25
CA ARG A 163 0.12 5.81 -4.71
C ARG A 163 1.46 5.51 -4.03
N PHE A 164 1.53 4.34 -3.40
CA PHE A 164 2.70 3.87 -2.64
C PHE A 164 2.96 4.56 -1.31
N ASP A 165 1.95 5.23 -0.75
CA ASP A 165 2.02 5.71 0.64
C ASP A 165 1.75 4.61 1.67
N PHE A 166 1.35 3.41 1.23
CA PHE A 166 0.97 2.26 2.07
C PHE A 166 -0.17 2.56 3.06
N SER A 167 -0.97 3.60 2.80
CA SER A 167 -2.05 3.97 3.68
C SER A 167 -3.22 3.00 3.58
N GLY A 168 -3.82 2.66 4.72
CA GLY A 168 -5.08 1.90 4.74
C GLY A 168 -6.21 2.61 3.98
N SER A 169 -6.15 3.94 3.84
CA SER A 169 -7.01 4.72 2.95
C SER A 169 -6.79 4.41 1.47
N TRP A 170 -5.55 4.37 0.98
CA TRP A 170 -5.26 4.03 -0.42
C TRP A 170 -5.77 2.63 -0.75
N PHE A 171 -5.45 1.67 0.12
CA PHE A 171 -5.87 0.28 -0.01
C PHE A 171 -7.39 0.12 -0.13
N ARG A 172 -8.15 0.78 0.76
CA ARG A 172 -9.62 0.78 0.67
C ARG A 172 -10.13 1.42 -0.61
N ARG A 173 -9.63 2.61 -0.99
CA ARG A 173 -10.06 3.28 -2.24
C ARG A 173 -9.75 2.46 -3.49
N TYR A 174 -8.60 1.78 -3.51
CA TYR A 174 -8.23 0.85 -4.58
C TYR A 174 -9.26 -0.27 -4.72
N HIS A 175 -9.55 -0.99 -3.63
CA HIS A 175 -10.49 -2.12 -3.66
C HIS A 175 -11.94 -1.68 -3.92
N GLU A 176 -12.38 -0.54 -3.39
CA GLU A 176 -13.67 0.08 -3.70
C GLU A 176 -13.83 0.33 -5.20
N ALA A 177 -12.83 0.96 -5.83
CA ALA A 177 -12.85 1.25 -7.26
C ALA A 177 -12.79 -0.01 -8.13
N TYR A 178 -11.95 -0.98 -7.75
CA TYR A 178 -11.85 -2.25 -8.46
C TYR A 178 -13.16 -3.04 -8.40
N LEU A 179 -13.78 -3.16 -7.22
CA LEU A 179 -15.04 -3.88 -7.04
C LEU A 179 -16.17 -3.24 -7.85
N ALA A 180 -16.28 -1.91 -7.86
CA ALA A 180 -17.26 -1.20 -8.68
C ALA A 180 -17.11 -1.52 -10.18
N GLN A 181 -15.86 -1.54 -10.67
CA GLN A 181 -15.55 -1.82 -12.07
C GLN A 181 -15.77 -3.31 -12.42
N ILE A 182 -15.47 -4.23 -11.51
CA ILE A 182 -15.75 -5.67 -11.68
C ILE A 182 -17.27 -5.90 -11.75
N ASN A 183 -18.04 -5.33 -10.82
CA ASN A 183 -19.51 -5.48 -10.79
C ASN A 183 -20.20 -4.94 -12.05
N ALA A 184 -19.60 -3.94 -12.70
CA ALA A 184 -20.12 -3.37 -13.95
C ALA A 184 -19.90 -4.27 -15.19
N ARG A 185 -19.19 -5.41 -15.06
CA ARG A 185 -18.75 -6.26 -16.17
C ARG A 185 -19.26 -7.69 -15.99
N PRO A 186 -20.55 -7.97 -16.24
CA PRO A 186 -21.12 -9.31 -16.08
C PRO A 186 -20.54 -10.36 -17.04
N TRP A 187 -19.81 -9.93 -18.08
CA TRP A 187 -19.09 -10.80 -19.00
C TRP A 187 -17.72 -11.27 -18.46
N LEU A 188 -17.20 -10.67 -17.38
CA LEU A 188 -15.98 -11.14 -16.73
C LEU A 188 -16.29 -12.46 -16.01
N SER A 189 -15.51 -13.52 -16.29
CA SER A 189 -15.82 -14.86 -15.77
C SER A 189 -15.58 -15.00 -14.26
N GLY A 190 -14.73 -14.13 -13.70
CA GLY A 190 -14.46 -14.06 -12.27
C GLY A 190 -13.26 -13.18 -11.97
N SER A 191 -12.96 -13.06 -10.68
CA SER A 191 -11.81 -12.32 -10.18
C SER A 191 -11.23 -12.98 -8.93
N ALA A 192 -9.91 -12.95 -8.76
CA ALA A 192 -9.22 -13.36 -7.54
C ALA A 192 -8.40 -12.18 -6.98
N ILE A 193 -8.67 -11.85 -5.72
CA ILE A 193 -7.93 -10.82 -5.00
C ILE A 193 -6.52 -11.34 -4.74
N TRP A 194 -5.52 -10.53 -5.04
CA TRP A 194 -4.14 -10.79 -4.66
C TRP A 194 -3.81 -9.93 -3.43
N SER A 195 -3.81 -10.47 -2.21
CA SER A 195 -4.00 -11.89 -1.84
C SER A 195 -4.95 -12.03 -0.64
N GLU A 196 -5.24 -13.25 -0.22
CA GLU A 196 -6.01 -13.49 1.01
C GLU A 196 -5.20 -13.07 2.24
N PHE A 197 -3.92 -13.42 2.29
CA PHE A 197 -3.04 -13.15 3.43
C PHE A 197 -1.82 -12.33 2.99
N ASP A 198 -1.31 -11.49 3.88
CA ASP A 198 0.08 -11.03 3.78
C ASP A 198 1.02 -12.25 3.86
N PHE A 199 2.05 -12.27 3.01
CA PHE A 199 2.92 -13.44 2.85
C PHE A 199 4.37 -13.05 2.60
N SER A 200 5.27 -14.03 2.69
CA SER A 200 6.72 -13.79 2.71
C SER A 200 7.21 -13.50 1.30
N GLN A 201 7.92 -12.39 1.13
CA GLN A 201 8.59 -12.05 -0.11
C GLN A 201 10.00 -11.50 0.22
N PRO A 202 11.01 -12.38 0.34
CA PRO A 202 12.34 -12.03 0.87
C PRO A 202 13.09 -10.93 0.10
N GLU A 203 12.72 -10.68 -1.15
CA GLU A 203 13.37 -9.70 -2.03
C GLU A 203 12.64 -8.34 -2.06
N THR A 204 11.57 -8.17 -1.28
CA THR A 204 10.79 -6.92 -1.26
C THR A 204 11.14 -6.06 -0.04
N GLY A 205 11.35 -4.77 -0.29
CA GLY A 205 11.35 -3.76 0.75
C GLY A 205 9.92 -3.33 1.07
N GLY A 206 9.61 -2.05 0.90
CA GLY A 206 8.31 -1.48 1.24
C GLY A 206 8.21 -1.06 2.71
N SER A 207 6.98 -0.81 3.16
CA SER A 207 6.71 -0.31 4.51
C SER A 207 6.93 -1.36 5.61
N ILE A 208 6.76 -2.65 5.30
CA ILE A 208 7.17 -3.78 6.15
C ILE A 208 8.07 -4.69 5.30
N PRO A 209 9.40 -4.61 5.49
CA PRO A 209 10.34 -5.38 4.69
C PRO A 209 10.07 -6.89 4.72
N TYR A 210 10.42 -7.56 3.62
CA TYR A 210 10.33 -9.01 3.43
C TYR A 210 8.90 -9.59 3.39
N MET A 211 7.89 -8.72 3.33
CA MET A 211 6.49 -9.09 3.32
C MET A 211 5.75 -8.45 2.14
N ASN A 212 4.96 -9.23 1.43
CA ASN A 212 3.97 -8.71 0.51
C ASN A 212 2.71 -8.35 1.31
N GLN A 213 2.36 -7.06 1.33
CA GLN A 213 1.32 -6.53 2.22
C GLN A 213 -0.05 -6.36 1.53
N LYS A 214 -0.30 -7.10 0.43
CA LYS A 214 -1.57 -6.99 -0.34
C LYS A 214 -2.71 -7.83 0.22
N GLY A 215 -2.50 -8.52 1.34
CA GLY A 215 -3.46 -9.43 1.95
C GLY A 215 -4.75 -8.73 2.37
N MET A 216 -5.89 -9.39 2.22
CA MET A 216 -7.14 -9.01 2.89
C MET A 216 -7.06 -9.24 4.41
N LEU A 217 -6.20 -10.15 4.83
CA LEU A 217 -5.82 -10.40 6.20
C LEU A 217 -4.31 -10.19 6.36
N THR A 218 -3.92 -9.78 7.57
CA THR A 218 -2.51 -9.73 7.97
C THR A 218 -1.88 -11.12 7.99
N TRP A 219 -0.55 -11.17 8.15
CA TRP A 219 0.19 -12.43 8.29
C TRP A 219 -0.36 -13.30 9.42
N ASP A 220 -0.80 -12.72 10.54
CA ASP A 220 -1.38 -13.46 11.67
C ASP A 220 -2.91 -13.68 11.54
N ARG A 221 -3.46 -13.47 10.35
CA ARG A 221 -4.86 -13.73 9.97
C ARG A 221 -5.86 -12.78 10.64
N THR A 222 -5.41 -11.59 11.05
CA THR A 222 -6.29 -10.50 11.45
C THR A 222 -6.91 -9.85 10.19
N PRO A 223 -8.24 -9.79 10.04
CA PRO A 223 -8.85 -9.15 8.87
C PRO A 223 -8.59 -7.64 8.83
N LYS A 224 -8.16 -7.14 7.67
CA LYS A 224 -8.01 -5.70 7.42
C LYS A 224 -9.36 -5.05 7.12
N ASP A 225 -9.43 -3.73 7.17
CA ASP A 225 -10.70 -3.01 6.94
C ASP A 225 -11.32 -3.35 5.56
N ALA A 226 -10.50 -3.53 4.51
CA ALA A 226 -10.98 -3.89 3.16
C ALA A 226 -11.57 -5.31 3.06
N TYR A 227 -11.24 -6.24 3.96
CA TYR A 227 -11.92 -7.55 4.03
C TYR A 227 -13.43 -7.39 4.17
N TYR A 228 -13.85 -6.39 4.96
CA TYR A 228 -15.26 -6.14 5.25
C TYR A 228 -16.00 -5.43 4.10
N LEU A 229 -15.28 -4.79 3.17
CA LEU A 229 -15.85 -4.34 1.89
C LEU A 229 -16.39 -5.56 1.12
N TYR A 230 -15.54 -6.57 0.93
CA TYR A 230 -15.92 -7.79 0.22
C TYR A 230 -16.97 -8.60 0.98
N LYS A 231 -16.85 -8.71 2.31
CA LYS A 231 -17.88 -9.35 3.14
C LYS A 231 -19.24 -8.67 2.96
N ALA A 232 -19.31 -7.34 2.96
CA ALA A 232 -20.56 -6.62 2.74
C ALA A 232 -21.15 -6.82 1.33
N ASN A 233 -20.32 -7.09 0.32
CA ASN A 233 -20.80 -7.29 -1.05
C ASN A 233 -21.14 -8.75 -1.37
N TRP A 234 -20.46 -9.71 -0.76
CA TRP A 234 -20.53 -11.13 -1.14
C TRP A 234 -21.21 -12.02 -0.10
N ASN A 235 -21.34 -11.57 1.15
CA ASN A 235 -21.99 -12.33 2.21
C ASN A 235 -23.43 -11.80 2.46
N PRO A 236 -24.45 -12.67 2.41
CA PRO A 236 -25.84 -12.25 2.65
C PRO A 236 -26.17 -11.97 4.13
N GLN A 237 -25.29 -12.34 5.07
CA GLN A 237 -25.50 -12.10 6.49
C GLN A 237 -25.49 -10.59 6.80
N ALA A 238 -26.57 -10.09 7.41
CA ALA A 238 -26.74 -8.70 7.82
C ALA A 238 -25.51 -8.20 8.61
N MET A 239 -24.88 -7.10 8.17
CA MET A 239 -23.68 -6.56 8.79
C MET A 239 -23.53 -5.05 8.66
N ALA A 240 -22.85 -4.43 9.61
CA ALA A 240 -22.32 -3.08 9.56
C ALA A 240 -20.95 -3.09 10.25
N TYR A 241 -19.94 -2.47 9.63
CA TYR A 241 -18.56 -2.49 10.11
C TYR A 241 -17.92 -1.12 9.97
N ILE A 242 -17.39 -0.57 11.06
CA ILE A 242 -16.64 0.68 11.05
C ILE A 242 -15.23 0.42 10.50
N ALA A 243 -14.95 0.93 9.30
CA ALA A 243 -13.70 0.73 8.56
C ALA A 243 -12.60 1.70 9.04
N SER A 244 -12.18 1.50 10.29
CA SER A 244 -11.17 2.31 10.96
C SER A 244 -10.32 1.50 11.96
N ARG A 245 -10.37 0.17 11.92
CA ARG A 245 -9.59 -0.66 12.85
C ARG A 245 -8.09 -0.59 12.54
N GLY A 246 -7.72 -0.32 11.30
CA GLY A 246 -6.35 0.07 10.92
C GLY A 246 -6.01 1.54 11.20
N TRP A 247 -6.89 2.32 11.85
CA TRP A 247 -6.65 3.75 12.12
C TRP A 247 -7.34 4.25 13.40
N THR A 248 -7.04 3.58 14.51
CA THR A 248 -7.63 3.87 15.83
C THR A 248 -6.94 5.00 16.59
N ARG A 249 -5.73 5.39 16.17
CA ARG A 249 -5.02 6.55 16.71
C ARG A 249 -4.87 7.58 15.61
N ARG A 250 -5.52 8.73 15.80
CA ARG A 250 -5.62 9.77 14.79
C ARG A 250 -5.08 11.09 15.31
N ILE A 251 -4.55 11.90 14.41
CA ILE A 251 -4.20 13.28 14.69
C ILE A 251 -4.86 14.21 13.67
N GLY A 252 -5.55 15.24 14.14
CA GLY A 252 -6.05 16.33 13.30
C GLY A 252 -5.14 17.55 13.37
N THR A 253 -4.98 18.22 12.24
CA THR A 253 -4.21 19.46 12.10
C THR A 253 -5.13 20.58 11.58
N GLY A 254 -4.73 21.84 11.76
CA GLY A 254 -5.46 22.99 11.24
C GLY A 254 -6.35 23.68 12.26
N ASP A 255 -7.54 24.08 11.83
CA ASP A 255 -8.55 24.76 12.66
C ASP A 255 -9.48 23.76 13.37
N ARG A 256 -10.19 24.22 14.42
CA ARG A 256 -11.17 23.40 15.15
C ARG A 256 -12.62 23.72 14.72
N PRO A 257 -13.49 22.70 14.55
CA PRO A 257 -13.16 21.28 14.53
C PRO A 257 -12.36 20.93 13.26
N ALA A 258 -11.57 19.85 13.33
CA ALA A 258 -10.92 19.24 12.16
C ALA A 258 -11.57 17.87 11.89
N PRO A 259 -12.76 17.83 11.24
CA PRO A 259 -13.45 16.59 10.95
C PRO A 259 -12.59 15.67 10.08
N GLN A 260 -12.68 14.37 10.33
CA GLN A 260 -11.99 13.35 9.54
C GLN A 260 -12.97 12.29 9.04
N PRO A 261 -12.72 11.69 7.86
CA PRO A 261 -13.61 10.69 7.31
C PRO A 261 -13.61 9.41 8.16
N VAL A 262 -14.80 8.84 8.34
CA VAL A 262 -15.01 7.48 8.81
C VAL A 262 -15.95 6.81 7.82
N ASP A 263 -15.48 5.70 7.23
CA ASP A 263 -16.30 4.88 6.35
C ASP A 263 -16.87 3.69 7.14
N VAL A 264 -18.04 3.22 6.69
CA VAL A 264 -18.69 2.00 7.16
C VAL A 264 -18.97 1.11 5.95
N TYR A 265 -18.66 -0.18 6.05
CA TYR A 265 -19.12 -1.19 5.09
C TYR A 265 -20.35 -1.93 5.63
N SER A 266 -21.42 -1.97 4.84
CA SER A 266 -22.69 -2.57 5.27
C SER A 266 -23.59 -3.00 4.11
N ASN A 267 -24.17 -4.20 4.22
CA ASN A 267 -25.20 -4.69 3.29
C ASN A 267 -26.64 -4.30 3.68
N LEU A 268 -26.80 -3.48 4.72
CA LEU A 268 -28.09 -2.96 5.16
C LEU A 268 -28.56 -1.82 4.24
N ALA A 269 -29.87 -1.60 4.17
CA ALA A 269 -30.44 -0.51 3.35
C ALA A 269 -30.12 0.89 3.92
N ARG A 270 -29.88 0.97 5.23
CA ARG A 270 -29.60 2.22 5.94
C ARG A 270 -28.79 1.92 7.20
N VAL A 271 -27.79 2.76 7.45
CA VAL A 271 -26.94 2.72 8.65
C VAL A 271 -26.82 4.13 9.24
N GLU A 272 -26.72 4.23 10.56
CA GLU A 272 -26.56 5.48 11.30
C GLU A 272 -25.30 5.42 12.17
N LEU A 273 -24.47 6.45 12.08
CA LEU A 273 -23.24 6.55 12.87
C LEU A 273 -23.48 7.48 14.07
N PHE A 274 -22.96 7.09 15.22
CA PHE A 274 -22.99 7.86 16.46
C PHE A 274 -21.57 8.13 16.92
N LEU A 275 -21.33 9.34 17.43
CA LEU A 275 -20.10 9.75 18.11
C LEU A 275 -20.45 10.10 19.55
N ASN A 276 -19.88 9.35 20.51
CA ASN A 276 -20.12 9.56 21.95
C ASN A 276 -21.62 9.60 22.31
N GLY A 277 -22.42 8.76 21.64
CA GLY A 277 -23.87 8.67 21.83
C GLY A 277 -24.70 9.67 21.04
N ALA A 278 -24.09 10.70 20.43
CA ALA A 278 -24.78 11.66 19.56
C ALA A 278 -24.83 11.15 18.11
N SER A 279 -25.99 11.20 17.48
CA SER A 279 -26.14 10.80 16.07
C SER A 279 -25.43 11.79 15.13
N LEU A 280 -24.72 11.25 14.14
CA LEU A 280 -24.16 11.96 12.99
C LEU A 280 -25.03 11.84 11.74
N GLY A 281 -26.25 11.31 11.89
CA GLY A 281 -27.19 11.08 10.81
C GLY A 281 -26.99 9.72 10.13
N ALA A 282 -28.01 9.33 9.39
CA ALA A 282 -28.07 8.04 8.73
C ALA A 282 -27.89 8.16 7.22
N VAL A 283 -27.21 7.17 6.65
CA VAL A 283 -26.78 7.12 5.25
C VAL A 283 -27.20 5.77 4.67
N THR A 284 -27.61 5.79 3.40
CA THR A 284 -27.77 4.58 2.59
C THR A 284 -26.42 4.24 1.96
N PRO A 285 -25.85 3.03 2.19
CA PRO A 285 -24.61 2.62 1.55
C PRO A 285 -24.69 2.69 0.02
N ASP A 286 -23.57 3.05 -0.63
CA ASP A 286 -23.46 3.19 -2.08
C ASP A 286 -23.43 1.83 -2.82
N SER A 287 -23.15 1.85 -4.13
CA SER A 287 -23.15 0.66 -4.98
C SER A 287 -22.13 -0.40 -4.61
N VAL A 288 -21.10 -0.04 -3.82
CA VAL A 288 -20.11 -0.97 -3.26
C VAL A 288 -20.29 -1.14 -1.75
N ARG A 289 -21.47 -0.82 -1.22
CA ARG A 289 -21.85 -1.04 0.19
C ARG A 289 -21.08 -0.18 1.18
N ARG A 290 -20.62 1.01 0.77
CA ARG A 290 -19.92 1.98 1.62
C ARG A 290 -20.82 3.14 2.01
N ALA A 291 -20.80 3.53 3.28
CA ALA A 291 -21.33 4.79 3.80
C ALA A 291 -20.19 5.60 4.44
N SER A 292 -20.26 6.94 4.43
CA SER A 292 -19.16 7.80 4.91
C SER A 292 -19.68 9.01 5.67
N TRP A 293 -18.95 9.42 6.71
CA TRP A 293 -19.22 10.60 7.52
C TRP A 293 -17.96 11.42 7.73
N GLN A 294 -18.11 12.75 7.83
CA GLN A 294 -17.08 13.62 8.38
C GLN A 294 -17.29 13.70 9.90
N VAL A 295 -16.40 13.07 10.66
CA VAL A 295 -16.54 12.91 12.11
C VAL A 295 -15.78 14.00 12.85
N PRO A 296 -16.45 14.86 13.64
CA PRO A 296 -15.81 15.92 14.40
C PRO A 296 -15.26 15.36 15.73
N PHE A 297 -14.17 14.59 15.64
CA PHE A 297 -13.51 14.03 16.82
C PHE A 297 -13.12 15.12 17.83
N VAL A 298 -13.20 14.79 19.12
CA VAL A 298 -12.69 15.63 20.21
C VAL A 298 -11.38 15.06 20.76
N PRO A 299 -10.46 15.87 21.33
CA PRO A 299 -9.24 15.36 21.93
C PRO A 299 -9.51 14.27 22.99
N GLY A 300 -8.79 13.15 22.91
CA GLY A 300 -8.97 11.98 23.77
C GLY A 300 -9.71 10.84 23.07
N ASP A 301 -10.36 9.98 23.86
CA ASP A 301 -11.09 8.82 23.35
C ASP A 301 -12.48 9.20 22.82
N ASN A 302 -12.80 8.66 21.64
CA ASN A 302 -14.06 8.88 20.95
C ASN A 302 -14.71 7.53 20.66
N LEU A 303 -15.89 7.27 21.22
CA LEU A 303 -16.65 6.05 20.94
C LEU A 303 -17.48 6.26 19.68
N LEU A 304 -17.14 5.52 18.64
CA LEU A 304 -17.97 5.36 17.44
C LEU A 304 -18.89 4.16 17.63
N GLU A 305 -20.14 4.32 17.23
CA GLU A 305 -21.11 3.23 17.16
C GLU A 305 -21.90 3.37 15.86
N VAL A 306 -21.89 2.33 15.03
CA VAL A 306 -22.80 2.24 13.88
C VAL A 306 -23.95 1.33 14.22
N ARG A 307 -25.16 1.71 13.83
CA ARG A 307 -26.39 0.92 14.01
C ARG A 307 -27.14 0.80 12.70
N GLY A 308 -27.80 -0.33 12.52
CA GLY A 308 -28.75 -0.56 11.44
C GLY A 308 -29.69 -1.70 11.76
N GLU A 309 -30.66 -1.93 10.89
CA GLU A 309 -31.66 -2.98 11.04
C GLU A 309 -31.97 -3.62 9.68
N GLN A 310 -32.17 -4.93 9.68
CA GLN A 310 -32.71 -5.67 8.53
C GLN A 310 -33.67 -6.74 9.03
N ASN A 311 -34.90 -6.73 8.52
CA ASN A 311 -35.95 -7.69 8.88
C ASN A 311 -36.15 -7.84 10.41
N GLY A 312 -36.15 -6.72 11.15
CA GLY A 312 -36.27 -6.71 12.61
C GLY A 312 -35.00 -7.16 13.37
N THR A 313 -33.94 -7.57 12.68
CA THR A 313 -32.64 -7.89 13.29
C THR A 313 -31.79 -6.63 13.38
N ARG A 314 -31.47 -6.21 14.60
CA ARG A 314 -30.56 -5.10 14.85
C ARG A 314 -29.12 -5.54 14.67
N VAL A 315 -28.36 -4.72 13.97
CA VAL A 315 -26.93 -4.90 13.74
C VAL A 315 -26.20 -3.67 14.24
N SER A 316 -25.09 -3.88 14.93
CA SER A 316 -24.25 -2.78 15.41
C SER A 316 -22.78 -3.16 15.44
N ASP A 317 -21.93 -2.16 15.29
CA ASP A 317 -20.49 -2.27 15.51
C ASP A 317 -20.00 -1.05 16.31
N ARG A 318 -18.94 -1.22 17.10
CA ARG A 318 -18.37 -0.19 17.98
C ARG A 318 -16.86 -0.17 17.88
N LEU A 319 -16.29 1.03 17.93
CA LEU A 319 -14.85 1.26 17.91
C LEU A 319 -14.50 2.51 18.70
N THR A 320 -13.50 2.42 19.57
CA THR A 320 -12.91 3.62 20.20
C THR A 320 -11.75 4.12 19.36
N VAL A 321 -11.75 5.42 19.06
CA VAL A 321 -10.67 6.12 18.37
C VAL A 321 -10.05 7.14 19.32
N SER A 322 -8.75 7.02 19.57
CA SER A 322 -7.98 8.04 20.28
C SER A 322 -7.60 9.14 19.30
N TYR A 323 -7.98 10.38 19.59
CA TYR A 323 -7.73 11.53 18.73
C TYR A 323 -6.87 12.57 19.43
N ARG A 324 -5.79 13.00 18.76
CA ARG A 324 -4.97 14.15 19.15
C ARG A 324 -5.26 15.31 18.21
N PHE A 325 -5.22 16.54 18.73
CA PHE A 325 -5.30 17.74 17.91
C PHE A 325 -3.99 18.51 17.98
N GLN A 326 -3.45 18.87 16.81
CA GLN A 326 -2.29 19.73 16.65
C GLN A 326 -2.73 21.05 16.00
N PRO A 327 -2.66 22.20 16.70
CA PRO A 327 -3.01 23.48 16.09
C PRO A 327 -2.08 23.83 14.92
N ALA A 328 -2.61 24.57 13.94
CA ALA A 328 -1.81 25.13 12.86
C ALA A 328 -0.66 26.00 13.40
N ARG A 329 -0.94 26.80 14.45
CA ARG A 329 0.09 27.57 15.17
C ARG A 329 0.66 26.76 16.32
N LEU A 330 1.95 26.44 16.29
CA LEU A 330 2.57 25.56 17.29
C LEU A 330 2.60 26.18 18.70
N ALA A 331 2.72 27.50 18.78
CA ALA A 331 2.73 28.27 20.03
C ALA A 331 1.34 28.72 20.50
N ASP A 332 0.26 28.06 20.05
CA ASP A 332 -1.09 28.36 20.52
C ASP A 332 -1.25 28.06 22.03
N SER A 333 -1.52 29.11 22.82
CA SER A 333 -1.71 29.01 24.28
C SER A 333 -2.91 28.14 24.69
N ALA A 334 -3.91 27.97 23.82
CA ALA A 334 -5.08 27.13 24.10
C ALA A 334 -4.78 25.63 23.97
N VAL A 335 -3.67 25.26 23.32
CA VAL A 335 -3.25 23.87 23.12
C VAL A 335 -1.76 23.75 23.42
N PRO A 336 -1.39 23.35 24.65
CA PRO A 336 0.01 23.23 25.04
C PRO A 336 0.79 22.31 24.09
N PHE A 337 1.86 22.84 23.48
CA PHE A 337 2.78 22.04 22.69
C PHE A 337 3.46 20.98 23.56
N ARG A 338 3.35 19.72 23.14
CA ARG A 338 4.00 18.57 23.80
C ARG A 338 5.04 17.93 22.90
N GLU A 339 4.63 17.58 21.69
CA GLU A 339 5.50 16.97 20.70
C GLU A 339 4.96 17.20 19.29
N LEU A 340 5.84 17.02 18.31
CA LEU A 340 5.51 17.00 16.89
C LEU A 340 6.41 15.98 16.18
N GLY A 341 5.80 14.91 15.67
CA GLY A 341 6.44 13.98 14.74
C GLY A 341 6.00 14.31 13.31
N VAL A 342 6.94 14.36 12.37
CA VAL A 342 6.67 14.60 10.96
C VAL A 342 7.24 13.47 10.10
N ASN A 343 6.39 12.90 9.24
CA ASN A 343 6.75 11.97 8.17
C ASN A 343 7.26 12.77 6.97
N VAL A 344 8.56 13.08 6.94
CA VAL A 344 9.13 14.06 6.02
C VAL A 344 9.10 13.54 4.57
N GLY A 345 8.69 14.40 3.64
CA GLY A 345 8.47 14.05 2.23
C GLY A 345 7.18 13.28 1.94
N GLY A 346 6.44 12.84 2.96
CA GLY A 346 5.17 12.10 2.80
C GLY A 346 3.96 12.89 3.30
N LYS A 347 2.77 12.56 2.82
CA LYS A 347 1.50 13.17 3.30
C LYS A 347 0.75 12.32 4.32
N ALA A 348 1.08 11.04 4.41
CA ALA A 348 0.41 10.11 5.28
C ALA A 348 0.77 10.35 6.75
N GLN A 349 -0.20 10.11 7.62
CA GLN A 349 0.00 9.96 9.05
C GLN A 349 0.57 8.57 9.34
N VAL A 350 1.50 8.52 10.30
CA VAL A 350 2.04 7.25 10.82
C VAL A 350 1.77 7.19 12.31
N ALA A 351 1.29 6.05 12.79
CA ALA A 351 1.09 5.77 14.21
C ALA A 351 1.92 4.54 14.59
N ASP A 352 2.95 4.75 15.39
CA ASP A 352 3.83 3.70 15.89
C ASP A 352 3.83 3.67 17.43
N ALA A 353 4.67 2.81 18.03
CA ALA A 353 4.76 2.71 19.47
C ALA A 353 5.25 4.01 20.15
N ARG A 354 5.89 4.93 19.42
CA ARG A 354 6.55 6.12 19.95
C ARG A 354 5.71 7.39 19.85
N SER A 355 5.01 7.62 18.74
CA SER A 355 4.24 8.86 18.54
C SER A 355 3.12 8.74 17.50
N LEU A 356 2.53 9.89 17.18
CA LEU A 356 1.75 10.12 15.97
C LEU A 356 2.51 11.11 15.10
N TRP A 357 2.79 10.70 13.88
CA TRP A 357 3.52 11.46 12.89
C TRP A 357 2.51 12.03 11.89
N ILE A 358 2.59 13.32 11.61
CA ILE A 358 1.76 13.97 10.60
C ILE A 358 2.50 14.07 9.27
N GLY A 359 1.75 14.27 8.19
CA GLY A 359 2.31 14.54 6.88
C GLY A 359 3.14 15.83 6.86
N ASP A 360 4.14 15.85 5.99
CA ASP A 360 5.04 16.96 5.75
C ASP A 360 4.33 18.13 5.05
N GLN A 361 4.87 19.33 5.23
CA GLN A 361 4.35 20.54 4.59
C GLN A 361 5.46 21.59 4.40
N PRO A 362 5.32 22.49 3.40
CA PRO A 362 6.19 23.66 3.33
C PRO A 362 6.07 24.51 4.58
N TYR A 363 7.17 25.15 5.00
CA TYR A 363 7.15 26.05 6.14
C TYR A 363 6.13 27.18 5.96
N THR A 364 5.30 27.38 6.98
CA THR A 364 4.41 28.53 7.11
C THR A 364 4.67 29.26 8.44
N PRO A 365 4.71 30.61 8.47
CA PRO A 365 4.96 31.37 9.68
C PRO A 365 3.98 31.05 10.82
N GLY A 366 4.51 30.83 12.02
CA GLY A 366 3.79 30.38 13.21
C GLY A 366 3.58 28.86 13.29
N SER A 367 3.94 28.12 12.24
CA SER A 367 3.76 26.67 12.13
C SER A 367 5.10 25.93 12.00
N PHE A 368 5.14 24.85 11.25
CA PHE A 368 6.34 24.10 10.90
C PHE A 368 6.43 23.84 9.40
N GLY A 369 7.59 23.37 8.93
CA GLY A 369 7.75 22.75 7.63
C GLY A 369 9.15 22.84 7.04
N TYR A 370 9.32 22.22 5.88
CA TYR A 370 10.56 22.26 5.13
C TYR A 370 10.76 23.61 4.42
N VAL A 371 12.03 23.97 4.20
CA VAL A 371 12.46 25.12 3.38
C VAL A 371 13.38 24.60 2.27
N GLY A 372 12.86 24.66 1.03
CA GLY A 372 13.48 24.02 -0.12
C GLY A 372 13.38 22.50 -0.08
N GLY A 373 13.88 21.86 -1.14
CA GLY A 373 13.84 20.41 -1.30
C GLY A 373 12.66 19.91 -2.14
N THR A 374 12.70 18.62 -2.46
CA THR A 374 11.65 17.94 -3.22
C THR A 374 11.28 16.63 -2.52
N PRO A 375 9.99 16.39 -2.25
CA PRO A 375 9.53 15.14 -1.66
C PRO A 375 9.84 14.00 -2.62
N THR A 376 10.45 12.94 -2.09
CA THR A 376 10.95 11.81 -2.88
C THR A 376 10.58 10.51 -2.18
N LEU A 377 10.19 9.51 -2.97
CA LEU A 377 9.95 8.14 -2.49
C LEU A 377 11.27 7.38 -2.41
N PHE A 378 11.40 6.56 -1.37
CA PHE A 378 12.45 5.57 -1.25
C PHE A 378 12.23 4.46 -2.28
N ASP A 379 13.31 3.79 -2.70
CA ASP A 379 13.20 2.63 -3.56
C ASP A 379 12.53 1.48 -2.78
N ARG A 380 11.40 0.98 -3.30
CA ARG A 380 10.64 -0.10 -2.66
C ARG A 380 11.35 -1.44 -2.69
N GLU A 381 12.31 -1.61 -3.60
CA GLU A 381 13.04 -2.86 -3.75
C GLU A 381 14.13 -2.96 -2.67
N LEU A 382 14.48 -1.85 -2.02
CA LEU A 382 15.42 -1.82 -0.92
C LEU A 382 14.70 -2.01 0.42
N ALA A 383 15.09 -3.05 1.15
CA ALA A 383 14.68 -3.26 2.52
C ALA A 383 15.38 -2.26 3.45
N ILE A 384 14.61 -1.41 4.12
CA ILE A 384 15.13 -0.50 5.15
C ILE A 384 15.36 -1.31 6.43
N THR A 385 16.58 -1.26 6.97
CA THR A 385 17.00 -2.04 8.14
C THR A 385 17.41 -1.13 9.31
N GLY A 386 17.55 -1.68 10.52
CA GLY A 386 18.05 -0.95 11.68
C GLY A 386 16.98 -0.17 12.47
N SER A 387 15.71 -0.24 12.07
CA SER A 387 14.57 0.26 12.82
C SER A 387 13.31 -0.52 12.46
N ASP A 388 12.37 -0.64 13.41
CA ASP A 388 11.02 -1.14 13.14
C ASP A 388 10.10 -0.02 12.61
N GLU A 389 10.51 1.24 12.66
CA GLU A 389 9.74 2.42 12.21
C GLU A 389 9.88 2.67 10.70
N THR A 390 10.01 1.60 9.93
CA THR A 390 10.27 1.59 8.49
C THR A 390 9.36 2.51 7.65
N PRO A 391 8.06 2.73 7.95
CA PRO A 391 7.23 3.62 7.14
C PRO A 391 7.72 5.08 7.12
N LEU A 392 8.37 5.54 8.20
CA LEU A 392 8.91 6.91 8.31
C LEU A 392 10.14 7.13 7.43
N TYR A 393 10.75 6.05 6.93
CA TYR A 393 11.92 6.12 6.06
C TYR A 393 11.55 5.95 4.58
N PHE A 394 10.29 5.65 4.28
CA PHE A 394 9.82 5.41 2.92
C PHE A 394 9.64 6.68 2.08
N THR A 395 9.58 7.83 2.74
CA THR A 395 9.64 9.15 2.11
C THR A 395 10.79 9.96 2.68
N TYR A 396 11.25 10.94 1.91
CA TYR A 396 12.23 11.92 2.38
C TYR A 396 12.15 13.21 1.57
N GLN A 397 12.64 14.30 2.14
CA GLN A 397 12.94 15.52 1.38
C GLN A 397 14.36 15.43 0.83
N ARG A 398 14.54 15.73 -0.46
CA ARG A 398 15.85 15.80 -1.11
C ARG A 398 16.20 17.24 -1.48
N GLY A 399 17.35 17.72 -1.04
CA GLY A 399 17.83 19.08 -1.33
C GLY A 399 17.20 20.17 -0.47
N LEU A 400 16.66 19.82 0.71
CA LEU A 400 16.21 20.81 1.68
C LEU A 400 17.39 21.61 2.23
N SER A 401 17.14 22.90 2.51
CA SER A 401 18.12 23.81 3.12
C SER A 401 17.89 24.00 4.61
N ALA A 402 16.62 23.91 5.03
CA ALA A 402 16.25 23.95 6.43
C ALA A 402 14.92 23.23 6.70
N TYR A 403 14.67 22.96 7.97
CA TYR A 403 13.37 22.58 8.51
C TYR A 403 13.07 23.49 9.71
N ARG A 404 11.93 24.16 9.71
CA ARG A 404 11.59 25.19 10.71
C ARG A 404 10.37 24.79 11.51
N LEU A 405 10.38 25.09 12.81
CA LEU A 405 9.27 24.86 13.73
C LEU A 405 9.15 26.03 14.69
N ASP A 406 8.09 26.82 14.59
CA ASP A 406 7.85 28.00 15.42
C ASP A 406 7.20 27.59 16.76
N VAL A 407 7.88 26.71 17.49
CA VAL A 407 7.49 26.20 18.82
C VAL A 407 7.57 27.31 19.90
N PRO A 408 6.79 27.20 21.00
CA PRO A 408 6.91 28.16 22.10
C PRO A 408 8.29 28.09 22.76
N ASP A 409 8.68 29.14 23.50
CA ASP A 409 9.93 29.12 24.27
C ASP A 409 9.96 27.92 25.24
N GLY A 410 11.14 27.31 25.37
CA GLY A 410 11.35 26.11 26.17
C GLY A 410 12.55 25.28 25.74
N GLU A 411 12.70 24.15 26.42
CA GLU A 411 13.75 23.17 26.20
C GLU A 411 13.18 21.98 25.43
N TYR A 412 13.89 21.49 24.42
CA TYR A 412 13.39 20.49 23.48
C TYR A 412 14.41 19.40 23.17
N ASP A 413 13.91 18.18 23.01
CA ASP A 413 14.62 17.10 22.33
C ASP A 413 14.24 17.11 20.84
N VAL A 414 15.26 17.11 19.97
CA VAL A 414 15.10 17.09 18.52
C VAL A 414 15.80 15.86 17.96
N GLU A 415 15.03 15.01 17.30
CA GLU A 415 15.50 13.79 16.65
C GLU A 415 15.36 13.92 15.14
N LEU A 416 16.47 13.70 14.43
CA LEU A 416 16.57 13.72 12.98
C LEU A 416 16.79 12.30 12.48
N MET A 417 15.89 11.81 11.65
CA MET A 417 15.88 10.43 11.16
C MET A 417 16.27 10.40 9.69
N PHE A 418 17.24 9.54 9.36
CA PHE A 418 17.81 9.40 8.03
C PHE A 418 17.96 7.94 7.61
N ALA A 419 17.86 7.67 6.32
CA ALA A 419 18.38 6.47 5.68
C ALA A 419 18.91 6.87 4.30
N GLU A 420 20.13 6.44 3.92
CA GLU A 420 20.65 6.77 2.58
C GLU A 420 19.91 5.94 1.51
N PRO A 421 19.22 6.60 0.55
CA PRO A 421 18.47 5.90 -0.47
C PRO A 421 19.32 5.29 -1.59
N THR A 422 20.40 5.96 -2.01
CA THR A 422 21.09 5.57 -3.26
C THR A 422 22.58 5.92 -3.33
N ALA A 423 23.03 6.96 -2.64
CA ALA A 423 24.39 7.47 -2.78
C ALA A 423 25.42 6.50 -2.19
N LYS A 424 26.58 6.41 -2.84
CA LYS A 424 27.74 5.73 -2.27
C LYS A 424 28.48 6.67 -1.30
N SER A 425 29.40 6.10 -0.51
CA SER A 425 30.27 6.90 0.35
C SER A 425 30.98 8.00 -0.45
N GLY A 426 30.95 9.21 0.09
CA GLY A 426 31.52 10.42 -0.49
C GLY A 426 30.60 11.15 -1.49
N GLU A 427 29.55 10.52 -2.00
CA GLU A 427 28.66 11.14 -3.00
C GLU A 427 27.60 12.05 -2.38
N ARG A 428 27.22 11.82 -1.12
CA ARG A 428 26.32 12.68 -0.35
C ARG A 428 26.94 13.00 1.01
N VAL A 429 27.44 14.22 1.15
CA VAL A 429 28.04 14.74 2.37
C VAL A 429 27.46 16.12 2.67
N PHE A 430 26.93 16.33 3.87
CA PHE A 430 26.34 17.61 4.26
C PHE A 430 26.48 17.87 5.76
N GLY A 431 26.54 19.14 6.15
CA GLY A 431 26.46 19.55 7.53
C GLY A 431 25.01 19.63 8.02
N VAL A 432 24.80 19.37 9.30
CA VAL A 432 23.51 19.47 10.00
C VAL A 432 23.72 20.25 11.30
N ALA A 433 22.91 21.28 11.51
CA ALA A 433 22.88 22.06 12.74
C ALA A 433 21.44 22.32 13.19
N VAL A 434 21.20 22.43 14.48
CA VAL A 434 19.90 22.79 15.06
C VAL A 434 20.10 24.05 15.90
N ASN A 435 19.47 25.14 15.49
CA ASN A 435 19.76 26.50 15.97
C ASN A 435 21.27 26.80 15.85
N ASP A 436 21.95 26.95 17.00
CA ASP A 436 23.39 27.25 17.10
C ASP A 436 24.23 26.00 17.40
N LEU A 437 23.60 24.83 17.54
CA LEU A 437 24.26 23.58 17.87
C LEU A 437 24.55 22.77 16.61
N THR A 438 25.83 22.52 16.34
CA THR A 438 26.25 21.60 15.29
C THR A 438 25.92 20.16 15.69
N VAL A 439 25.09 19.48 14.90
CA VAL A 439 24.79 18.05 15.06
C VAL A 439 25.86 17.21 14.33
N ALA A 440 26.21 17.61 13.12
CA ALA A 440 27.28 17.01 12.34
C ALA A 440 27.87 18.05 11.38
N GLU A 441 29.19 18.25 11.41
CA GLU A 441 29.85 19.13 10.43
C GLU A 441 29.87 18.50 9.02
N ARG A 442 30.00 17.17 8.96
CA ARG A 442 30.14 16.38 7.75
C ARG A 442 29.47 15.02 7.91
N LEU A 443 28.17 14.95 7.62
CA LEU A 443 27.42 13.72 7.63
C LEU A 443 27.48 13.03 6.25
N ASP A 444 28.10 11.85 6.21
CA ASP A 444 28.04 10.88 5.10
C ASP A 444 27.32 9.62 5.60
N LEU A 445 26.03 9.49 5.25
CA LEU A 445 25.18 8.40 5.71
C LEU A 445 25.64 7.04 5.15
N ALA A 446 26.09 7.02 3.89
CA ALA A 446 26.56 5.80 3.25
C ALA A 446 27.84 5.28 3.90
N ALA A 447 28.77 6.17 4.25
CA ALA A 447 29.99 5.79 4.98
C ALA A 447 29.70 5.34 6.42
N ALA A 448 28.82 6.06 7.12
CA ALA A 448 28.57 5.83 8.54
C ALA A 448 27.67 4.61 8.82
N HIS A 449 26.66 4.39 7.98
CA HIS A 449 25.58 3.42 8.23
C HIS A 449 25.35 2.45 7.06
N GLY A 450 25.79 2.80 5.85
CA GLY A 450 25.49 2.05 4.64
C GLY A 450 24.14 2.42 4.00
N LEU A 451 23.83 1.77 2.89
CA LEU A 451 22.59 1.97 2.13
C LEU A 451 21.38 1.41 2.89
N ALA A 452 20.24 2.10 2.82
CA ALA A 452 18.96 1.64 3.36
C ALA A 452 19.03 1.18 4.84
N ARG A 453 19.87 1.84 5.65
CA ARG A 453 19.94 1.63 7.09
C ARG A 453 19.45 2.87 7.82
N ALA A 454 18.44 2.69 8.67
CA ALA A 454 17.90 3.73 9.53
C ALA A 454 18.98 4.21 10.52
N ALA A 455 19.10 5.53 10.64
CA ALA A 455 19.96 6.22 11.58
C ALA A 455 19.24 7.43 12.18
N THR A 456 19.41 7.62 13.49
CA THR A 456 18.78 8.74 14.23
C THR A 456 19.86 9.54 14.94
N TYR A 457 19.81 10.87 14.77
CA TYR A 457 20.68 11.82 15.45
C TYR A 457 19.83 12.69 16.37
N THR A 458 20.16 12.71 17.66
CA THR A 458 19.42 13.47 18.67
C THR A 458 20.25 14.63 19.18
N THR A 459 19.60 15.77 19.40
CA THR A 459 20.20 16.92 20.09
C THR A 459 19.20 17.57 21.04
N HIS A 460 19.73 18.31 22.00
CA HIS A 460 18.96 19.07 22.97
C HIS A 460 19.11 20.56 22.68
N VAL A 461 18.01 21.29 22.52
CA VAL A 461 18.03 22.70 22.14
C VAL A 461 17.05 23.53 22.95
N ARG A 462 17.45 24.76 23.24
CA ARG A 462 16.56 25.79 23.79
C ARG A 462 16.00 26.67 22.68
N ALA A 463 14.68 26.77 22.61
CA ALA A 463 14.00 27.82 21.85
C ALA A 463 13.76 29.02 22.79
N SER A 464 14.17 30.22 22.35
CA SER A 464 14.01 31.45 23.15
C SER A 464 13.70 32.64 22.26
N GLY A 465 12.99 33.63 22.82
CA GLY A 465 12.68 34.88 22.12
C GLY A 465 11.75 34.69 20.93
N GLY A 466 10.98 33.60 20.89
CA GLY A 466 10.08 33.28 19.78
C GLY A 466 10.77 32.81 18.50
N ALA A 467 12.09 32.51 18.54
CA ALA A 467 12.85 32.05 17.37
C ALA A 467 12.51 30.61 16.94
N GLY A 468 11.85 29.83 17.80
CA GLY A 468 11.52 28.43 17.56
C GLY A 468 12.76 27.54 17.41
N ILE A 469 12.65 26.54 16.55
CA ILE A 469 13.71 25.60 16.19
C ILE A 469 13.92 25.67 14.67
N THR A 470 15.17 25.80 14.26
CA THR A 470 15.57 25.70 12.85
C THR A 470 16.66 24.64 12.72
N VAL A 471 16.36 23.56 12.00
CA VAL A 471 17.34 22.59 11.51
C VAL A 471 17.90 23.13 10.20
N ARG A 472 19.22 23.27 10.07
CA ARG A 472 19.90 23.74 8.84
C ARG A 472 20.69 22.61 8.22
N PHE A 473 20.65 22.55 6.89
CA PHE A 473 21.37 21.57 6.09
C PHE A 473 22.32 22.29 5.13
N THR A 474 23.62 22.03 5.26
CA THR A 474 24.65 22.69 4.46
C THR A 474 25.29 21.68 3.51
N PRO A 475 24.98 21.71 2.20
CA PRO A 475 25.57 20.78 1.25
C PRO A 475 27.10 20.96 1.16
N ILE A 476 27.82 19.84 1.13
CA ILE A 476 29.26 19.80 0.83
C ILE A 476 29.47 19.04 -0.49
N THR A 477 28.82 17.89 -0.64
CA THR A 477 28.78 17.10 -1.88
C THR A 477 27.40 16.45 -1.97
N GLY A 478 26.78 16.48 -3.16
CA GLY A 478 25.40 16.01 -3.31
C GLY A 478 24.38 16.88 -2.57
N GLN A 479 23.13 16.39 -2.49
CA GLN A 479 22.01 17.11 -1.88
C GLN A 479 21.69 16.54 -0.49
N PRO A 480 21.44 17.36 0.55
CA PRO A 480 21.00 16.88 1.86
C PRO A 480 19.66 16.14 1.77
N ILE A 481 19.41 15.24 2.72
CA ILE A 481 18.15 14.52 2.85
C ILE A 481 17.64 14.52 4.28
N LEU A 482 16.35 14.29 4.48
CA LEU A 482 15.73 14.04 5.80
C LEU A 482 14.49 13.15 5.60
N ASN A 483 14.36 12.07 6.37
CA ASN A 483 13.24 11.12 6.28
C ASN A 483 12.14 11.39 7.32
N ALA A 484 12.52 11.72 8.55
CA ALA A 484 11.58 12.07 9.60
C ALA A 484 12.19 13.02 10.64
N LEU A 485 11.33 13.73 11.35
CA LEU A 485 11.67 14.69 12.40
C LEU A 485 10.75 14.49 13.60
N HIS A 486 11.33 14.39 14.79
CA HIS A 486 10.56 14.37 16.04
C HIS A 486 11.07 15.45 16.99
N VAL A 487 10.17 16.32 17.45
CA VAL A 487 10.47 17.37 18.42
C VAL A 487 9.59 17.15 19.65
N ARG A 488 10.19 17.05 20.83
CA ARG A 488 9.49 16.87 22.11
C ARG A 488 9.88 17.96 23.10
N LYS A 489 8.88 18.56 23.76
CA LYS A 489 9.12 19.53 24.84
C LYS A 489 9.51 18.79 26.12
N ARG A 490 10.53 19.29 26.81
CA ARG A 490 11.00 18.77 28.10
C ARG A 490 10.24 19.32 29.30
#